data_AF-A0A7Z9UHS1-F1
#
_entry.id   AF-A0A7Z9UHS1-F1
#
_cell.length_a   1.000
_cell.length_b   1.000
_cell.length_c   1.000
_cell.angle_alpha   90.00
_cell.angle_beta   90.00
_cell.angle_gamma   90.00
#
_symmetry.space_group_name_H-M   'P 1'
#
loop_
_entity.id
_entity.type
_entity.pdbx_description
1 polymer ?
#
loop_
_entity_poly.entity_id
_entity_poly.type
_entity_poly.pdbx_seq_one_letter_code
_entity_poly.pdbx_strand_id
1 'polypeptide(L)'
;MNRVLLRAIMLIALLFISISHHNLIAGEGDEVPPLDHRCIWVTRDVLKSKRTIDEMVNFAIEKNINHLFVQIRGRGDSFYESEFIPRSQILSEGEFDPLAYLLDTAKGKGIKIHAWVNVYVLWSSKSLPNHERHILHMRQEWLDTTQEWPVDVEKQLNMVTVNNNGSEGLFLSPNHPDVNGYLIKVFRELITNYDIDGLHLDYIRYQDAEYGRNPYAIARFKNESGNDPGPWFLEMERSTIASPRLIGNMKRWNNFKRKAVTSLVKDTRALVNEVRPDCIISAAVKPNLYVARERYFQEWNVWLAAGYMDWIVPMNYSPKMRE
;
A
#
# COMPACT_ATOMS: atom_id res chain seq x y z
N MET A 1 -48.61 -6.48 -15.43
CA MET A 1 -47.67 -5.48 -14.89
C MET A 1 -48.42 -4.17 -14.71
N ASN A 2 -48.51 -3.66 -13.48
CA ASN A 2 -49.43 -2.57 -13.11
C ASN A 2 -49.06 -1.24 -13.81
N ARG A 3 -50.04 -0.48 -14.33
CA ARG A 3 -49.81 0.76 -15.10
C ARG A 3 -49.02 1.82 -14.29
N VAL A 4 -49.08 1.75 -12.96
CA VAL A 4 -48.30 2.60 -12.04
C VAL A 4 -46.81 2.24 -12.06
N LEU A 5 -46.47 0.95 -12.13
CA LEU A 5 -45.09 0.48 -12.15
C LEU A 5 -44.39 0.84 -13.48
N LEU A 6 -45.13 0.78 -14.60
CA LEU A 6 -44.60 1.17 -15.91
C LEU A 6 -44.30 2.69 -15.99
N ARG A 7 -45.14 3.52 -15.36
CA ARG A 7 -44.92 4.98 -15.27
C ARG A 7 -43.76 5.34 -14.33
N ALA A 8 -43.60 4.63 -13.22
CA ALA A 8 -42.48 4.83 -12.31
C ALA A 8 -41.13 4.46 -12.95
N ILE A 9 -41.08 3.37 -13.72
CA ILE A 9 -39.86 2.95 -14.44
C ILE A 9 -39.50 3.95 -15.56
N MET A 10 -40.48 4.48 -16.30
CA MET A 10 -40.22 5.53 -17.31
C MET A 10 -39.73 6.85 -16.68
N LEU A 11 -40.27 7.27 -15.53
CA LEU A 11 -39.83 8.50 -14.84
C LEU A 11 -38.41 8.37 -14.28
N ILE A 12 -38.04 7.21 -13.74
CA ILE A 12 -36.67 6.95 -13.26
C ILE A 12 -35.68 6.88 -14.44
N ALA A 13 -36.07 6.25 -15.55
CA ALA A 13 -35.22 6.22 -16.75
C ALA A 13 -35.01 7.61 -17.37
N LEU A 14 -36.03 8.47 -17.38
CA LEU A 14 -35.91 9.85 -17.87
C LEU A 14 -35.07 10.75 -16.94
N LEU A 15 -35.13 10.56 -15.62
CA LEU A 15 -34.27 11.27 -14.65
C LEU A 15 -32.79 10.89 -14.80
N PHE A 16 -32.47 9.64 -15.16
CA PHE A 16 -31.09 9.24 -15.46
C PHE A 16 -30.60 9.76 -16.83
N ILE A 17 -31.49 9.94 -17.81
CA ILE A 17 -31.10 10.49 -19.12
C ILE A 17 -30.91 12.02 -19.04
N SER A 18 -31.65 12.73 -18.19
CA SER A 18 -31.52 14.19 -18.05
C SER A 18 -30.33 14.67 -17.20
N ILE A 19 -29.66 13.78 -16.46
CA ILE A 19 -28.45 14.12 -15.68
C ILE A 19 -27.16 13.65 -16.39
N SER A 20 -27.28 12.88 -17.48
CA SER A 20 -26.13 12.30 -18.20
C SER A 20 -25.67 13.10 -19.42
N HIS A 21 -26.29 14.25 -19.71
CA HIS A 21 -25.89 15.11 -20.83
C HIS A 21 -25.22 16.39 -20.33
N HIS A 22 -24.08 16.22 -19.66
CA HIS A 22 -22.99 17.18 -19.78
C HIS A 22 -21.92 16.58 -20.67
N ASN A 23 -22.05 16.93 -21.95
CA ASN A 23 -21.01 17.05 -22.97
C ASN A 23 -19.87 16.02 -22.94
N LEU A 24 -20.10 14.91 -23.65
CA LEU A 24 -19.04 14.12 -24.29
C LEU A 24 -19.19 14.29 -25.80
N ILE A 25 -18.97 15.51 -26.26
CA ILE A 25 -18.50 15.78 -27.63
C ILE A 25 -17.21 16.55 -27.41
N ALA A 26 -16.08 15.84 -27.41
CA ALA A 26 -14.77 16.47 -27.39
C ALA A 26 -14.59 17.13 -28.76
N GLY A 27 -14.71 18.46 -28.80
CA GLY A 27 -14.37 19.24 -29.98
C GLY A 27 -12.85 19.34 -30.10
N GLU A 28 -12.32 19.37 -31.33
CA GLU A 28 -10.95 19.83 -31.57
C GLU A 28 -10.84 21.27 -31.05
N GLY A 29 -10.33 21.44 -29.83
CA GLY A 29 -10.23 22.73 -29.16
C GLY A 29 -10.57 22.74 -27.67
N ASP A 30 -11.05 21.64 -27.09
CA ASP A 30 -11.27 21.59 -25.63
C ASP A 30 -9.93 21.62 -24.89
N GLU A 31 -9.63 22.76 -24.25
CA GLU A 31 -8.52 22.88 -23.30
C GLU A 31 -8.63 21.77 -22.26
N VAL A 32 -7.58 20.95 -22.14
CA VAL A 32 -7.49 19.95 -21.09
C VAL A 32 -7.68 20.69 -19.76
N PRO A 33 -8.72 20.38 -18.96
CA PRO A 33 -8.95 21.08 -17.71
C PRO A 33 -7.68 21.02 -16.86
N PRO A 34 -7.31 22.12 -16.17
CA PRO A 34 -6.08 22.15 -15.40
C PRO A 34 -6.05 20.98 -14.43
N LEU A 35 -4.95 20.21 -14.46
CA LEU A 35 -4.74 19.09 -13.55
C LEU A 35 -4.61 19.63 -12.13
N ASP A 36 -5.67 19.55 -11.32
CA ASP A 36 -5.68 20.08 -9.95
C ASP A 36 -4.60 19.44 -9.06
N HIS A 37 -4.25 18.19 -9.33
CA HIS A 37 -3.25 17.43 -8.57
C HIS A 37 -2.10 17.00 -9.48
N ARG A 38 -0.92 17.57 -9.25
CA ARG A 38 0.34 17.27 -9.95
C ARG A 38 1.29 16.68 -8.93
N CYS A 39 1.33 15.35 -8.92
CA CYS A 39 2.00 14.56 -7.91
C CYS A 39 3.32 13.98 -8.44
N ILE A 40 4.32 13.85 -7.58
CA ILE A 40 5.48 12.99 -7.83
C ILE A 40 5.79 12.09 -6.63
N TRP A 41 6.31 10.89 -6.91
CA TRP A 41 6.95 10.06 -5.90
C TRP A 41 8.41 10.48 -5.73
N VAL A 42 8.81 10.65 -4.47
CA VAL A 42 10.18 11.00 -4.08
C VAL A 42 10.73 9.86 -3.24
N THR A 43 11.82 9.24 -3.71
CA THR A 43 12.46 8.15 -2.99
C THR A 43 13.23 8.66 -1.78
N ARG A 44 13.38 7.80 -0.77
CA ARG A 44 14.06 8.12 0.49
C ARG A 44 15.51 8.56 0.34
N ASP A 45 16.16 8.23 -0.78
CA ASP A 45 17.54 8.65 -1.06
C ASP A 45 17.71 10.18 -1.12
N VAL A 46 16.64 10.90 -1.49
CA VAL A 46 16.60 12.37 -1.52
C VAL A 46 16.61 12.97 -0.11
N LEU A 47 16.17 12.21 0.90
CA LEU A 47 16.05 12.67 2.28
C LEU A 47 17.36 12.61 3.08
N LYS A 48 18.47 12.21 2.43
CA LYS A 48 19.76 12.04 3.12
C LYS A 48 20.42 13.34 3.56
N SER A 49 20.04 14.48 2.99
CA SER A 49 20.62 15.77 3.36
C SER A 49 19.63 16.91 3.17
N LYS A 50 19.83 18.00 3.91
CA LYS A 50 19.05 19.24 3.77
C LYS A 50 19.11 19.80 2.35
N ARG A 51 20.32 19.82 1.75
CA ARG A 51 20.54 20.29 0.37
C ARG A 51 19.66 19.56 -0.65
N THR A 52 19.64 18.22 -0.60
CA THR A 52 18.84 17.44 -1.55
C THR A 52 17.33 17.58 -1.32
N ILE A 53 16.91 17.84 -0.07
CA ILE A 53 15.52 18.19 0.25
C ILE A 53 15.16 19.57 -0.35
N ASP A 54 16.02 20.57 -0.21
CA ASP A 54 15.82 21.91 -0.78
C ASP A 54 15.74 21.85 -2.31
N GLU A 55 16.65 21.11 -2.94
CA GLU A 55 16.66 20.90 -4.40
C GLU A 55 15.36 20.24 -4.90
N MET A 56 14.85 19.25 -4.16
CA MET A 56 13.60 18.58 -4.49
C MET A 56 12.38 19.50 -4.34
N VAL A 57 12.33 20.32 -3.29
CA VAL A 57 11.25 21.31 -3.10
C VAL A 57 11.32 22.39 -4.18
N ASN A 58 12.50 22.90 -4.51
CA ASN A 58 12.66 23.88 -5.58
C ASN A 58 12.27 23.30 -6.94
N PHE A 59 12.67 22.06 -7.24
CA PHE A 59 12.24 21.35 -8.44
C PHE A 59 10.71 21.25 -8.51
N ALA A 60 10.04 20.95 -7.39
CA ALA A 60 8.60 20.89 -7.35
C ALA A 60 7.95 22.24 -7.71
N ILE A 61 8.45 23.35 -7.15
CA ILE A 61 7.97 24.71 -7.46
C ILE A 61 8.18 25.04 -8.94
N GLU A 62 9.39 24.84 -9.45
CA GLU A 62 9.76 25.13 -10.84
C GLU A 62 8.94 24.33 -11.85
N LYS A 63 8.53 23.11 -11.48
CA LYS A 63 7.68 22.23 -12.31
C LYS A 63 6.19 22.31 -11.98
N ASN A 64 5.80 23.27 -11.13
CA ASN A 64 4.42 23.47 -10.68
C ASN A 64 3.81 22.20 -10.03
N ILE A 65 4.62 21.32 -9.45
CA ILE A 65 4.17 20.14 -8.71
C ILE A 65 3.68 20.61 -7.34
N ASN A 66 2.47 20.19 -6.96
CA ASN A 66 1.82 20.61 -5.72
C ASN A 66 1.60 19.48 -4.72
N HIS A 67 1.92 18.23 -5.06
CA HIS A 67 1.87 17.07 -4.16
C HIS A 67 3.16 16.25 -4.22
N LEU A 68 3.77 15.99 -3.06
CA LEU A 68 4.95 15.14 -2.95
C LEU A 68 4.63 13.89 -2.14
N PHE A 69 4.73 12.73 -2.76
CA PHE A 69 4.64 11.43 -2.09
C PHE A 69 6.05 11.01 -1.68
N VAL A 70 6.44 11.33 -0.45
CA VAL A 70 7.85 11.24 -0.02
C VAL A 70 8.07 10.02 0.85
N GLN A 71 8.98 9.13 0.44
CA GLN A 71 9.19 7.86 1.13
C GLN A 71 9.89 8.07 2.48
N ILE A 72 9.12 8.04 3.57
CA ILE A 72 9.64 8.22 4.93
C ILE A 72 9.85 6.89 5.67
N ARG A 73 9.31 5.80 5.13
CA ARG A 73 9.49 4.42 5.62
C ARG A 73 9.69 3.50 4.43
N GLY A 74 10.92 3.02 4.23
CA GLY A 74 11.28 2.20 3.07
C GLY A 74 11.49 0.73 3.39
N ARG A 75 12.33 0.44 4.39
CA ARG A 75 12.78 -0.91 4.73
C ARG A 75 12.65 -1.12 6.24
N GLY A 76 11.44 -0.98 6.76
CA GLY A 76 11.20 -1.14 8.20
C GLY A 76 11.92 -0.11 9.08
N ASP A 77 12.42 0.96 8.47
CA ASP A 77 13.25 2.01 9.05
C ASP A 77 12.63 3.40 8.78
N SER A 78 13.01 4.40 9.59
CA SER A 78 12.46 5.76 9.50
C SER A 78 13.43 6.79 8.92
N PHE A 79 12.82 7.78 8.26
CA PHE A 79 13.40 9.08 7.88
C PHE A 79 12.72 10.21 8.69
N TYR A 80 12.37 9.88 9.92
CA TYR A 80 11.73 10.73 10.92
C TYR A 80 12.04 10.14 12.31
N GLU A 81 11.84 10.91 13.38
CA GLU A 81 12.06 10.43 14.74
C GLU A 81 10.93 9.49 15.17
N SER A 82 11.29 8.27 15.61
CA SER A 82 10.34 7.20 15.92
C SER A 82 10.78 6.37 17.12
N GLU A 83 9.84 6.06 18.00
CA GLU A 83 10.00 5.12 19.09
C GLU A 83 9.86 3.66 18.59
N PHE A 84 9.00 3.44 17.57
CA PHE A 84 8.63 2.11 17.10
C PHE A 84 9.55 1.53 16.03
N ILE A 85 10.10 2.36 15.15
CA ILE A 85 11.00 1.92 14.07
C ILE A 85 12.37 2.59 14.20
N PRO A 86 13.47 1.86 13.93
CA PRO A 86 14.79 2.43 14.00
C PRO A 86 15.02 3.42 12.85
N ARG A 87 15.87 4.42 13.12
CA ARG A 87 16.37 5.33 12.10
C ARG A 87 17.10 4.55 10.99
N SER A 88 16.91 4.97 9.75
CA SER A 88 17.55 4.31 8.60
C SER A 88 19.07 4.41 8.66
N GLN A 89 19.74 3.27 8.42
CA GLN A 89 21.21 3.17 8.39
C GLN A 89 21.88 3.92 7.23
N ILE A 90 21.10 4.43 6.27
CA ILE A 90 21.62 5.23 5.15
C ILE A 90 21.63 6.73 5.45
N LEU A 91 21.07 7.13 6.60
CA LEU A 91 21.18 8.47 7.13
C LEU A 91 22.43 8.54 8.01
N SER A 92 23.14 9.66 7.96
CA SER A 92 24.13 9.98 8.98
C SER A 92 23.44 10.11 10.34
N GLU A 93 24.07 9.58 11.38
CA GLU A 93 23.56 9.68 12.75
C GLU A 93 23.51 11.14 13.23
N GLY A 94 22.41 11.54 13.85
CA GLY A 94 22.27 12.82 14.53
C GLY A 94 22.24 14.08 13.65
N GLU A 95 22.29 13.97 12.32
CA GLU A 95 22.38 15.18 11.47
C GLU A 95 21.13 16.07 11.52
N PHE A 96 19.92 15.49 11.49
CA PHE A 96 18.61 16.16 11.62
C PHE A 96 17.45 15.15 11.46
N ASP A 97 16.21 15.58 11.74
CA ASP A 97 14.99 14.87 11.36
C ASP A 97 14.59 15.25 9.91
N PRO A 98 14.67 14.30 8.94
CA PRO A 98 14.39 14.61 7.54
C PRO A 98 12.95 15.01 7.24
N LEU A 99 11.96 14.36 7.87
CA LEU A 99 10.56 14.70 7.64
C LEU A 99 10.22 16.05 8.27
N ALA A 100 10.69 16.33 9.49
CA ALA A 100 10.46 17.64 10.11
C ALA A 100 11.06 18.77 9.26
N TYR A 101 12.28 18.58 8.76
CA TYR A 101 12.94 19.56 7.89
C TYR A 101 12.20 19.76 6.57
N LEU A 102 11.77 18.67 5.92
CA LEU A 102 10.96 18.76 4.70
C LEU A 102 9.66 19.55 4.90
N LEU A 103 8.94 19.29 6.00
CA LEU A 103 7.69 19.99 6.30
C LEU A 103 7.93 21.49 6.49
N ASP A 104 8.99 21.88 7.21
CA ASP A 104 9.37 23.28 7.37
C ASP A 104 9.76 23.93 6.03
N THR A 105 10.59 23.24 5.24
CA THR A 105 11.03 23.72 3.92
C THR A 105 9.86 23.86 2.95
N ALA A 106 8.81 23.03 3.03
CA ALA A 106 7.64 23.10 2.14
C ALA A 106 6.56 24.09 2.61
N LYS A 107 6.60 24.49 3.89
CA LYS A 107 5.55 25.31 4.53
C LYS A 107 5.34 26.62 3.78
N GLY A 108 4.08 26.91 3.45
CA GLY A 108 3.68 28.14 2.76
C GLY A 108 4.04 28.21 1.28
N LYS A 109 4.63 27.15 0.68
CA LYS A 109 5.03 27.11 -0.74
C LYS A 109 3.98 26.50 -1.66
N GLY A 110 2.77 26.22 -1.16
CA GLY A 110 1.70 25.59 -1.93
C GLY A 110 1.96 24.11 -2.25
N ILE A 111 2.90 23.47 -1.56
CA ILE A 111 3.25 22.06 -1.73
C ILE A 111 2.65 21.26 -0.58
N LYS A 112 1.96 20.18 -0.93
CA LYS A 112 1.36 19.21 -0.01
C LYS A 112 2.28 18.01 0.17
N ILE A 113 2.60 17.68 1.41
CA ILE A 113 3.50 16.57 1.74
C ILE A 113 2.69 15.36 2.18
N HIS A 114 2.83 14.27 1.44
CA HIS A 114 2.22 12.99 1.78
C HIS A 114 3.33 12.03 2.20
N ALA A 115 3.26 11.53 3.43
CA ALA A 115 4.19 10.55 3.94
C ALA A 115 3.95 9.21 3.26
N TRP A 116 4.86 8.83 2.36
CA TRP A 116 4.85 7.53 1.71
C TRP A 116 5.50 6.48 2.62
N VAL A 117 4.69 5.51 3.02
CA VAL A 117 5.09 4.35 3.79
C VAL A 117 4.99 3.10 2.91
N ASN A 118 6.09 2.35 2.81
CA ASN A 118 5.97 0.93 2.48
C ASN A 118 5.29 0.25 3.66
N VAL A 119 4.21 -0.50 3.44
CA VAL A 119 3.42 -1.08 4.54
C VAL A 119 3.96 -2.43 4.96
N TYR A 120 3.78 -3.46 4.11
CA TYR A 120 4.19 -4.83 4.46
C TYR A 120 5.62 -5.16 4.04
N VAL A 121 6.24 -4.44 3.12
CA VAL A 121 7.68 -4.61 2.85
C VAL A 121 8.46 -4.24 4.12
N LEU A 122 9.29 -5.18 4.56
CA LEU A 122 10.15 -5.02 5.72
C LEU A 122 11.59 -4.77 5.31
N TRP A 123 12.13 -5.51 4.35
CA TRP A 123 13.56 -5.38 4.03
C TRP A 123 13.88 -5.79 2.60
N SER A 124 14.74 -5.04 1.92
CA SER A 124 15.12 -5.29 0.52
C SER A 124 16.59 -4.96 0.25
N SER A 125 17.44 -5.01 1.28
CA SER A 125 18.90 -4.88 1.14
C SER A 125 19.56 -6.25 1.19
N LYS A 126 20.77 -6.36 0.62
CA LYS A 126 21.59 -7.58 0.67
C LYS A 126 22.16 -7.83 2.07
N SER A 127 22.53 -6.76 2.76
CA SER A 127 23.00 -6.82 4.14
C SER A 127 21.82 -6.78 5.10
N LEU A 128 21.97 -7.42 6.25
CA LEU A 128 21.05 -7.26 7.36
C LEU A 128 20.99 -5.78 7.82
N PRO A 129 19.87 -5.36 8.43
CA PRO A 129 19.80 -4.06 9.07
C PRO A 129 20.82 -3.98 10.20
N ASN A 130 21.52 -2.85 10.33
CA ASN A 130 22.55 -2.69 11.37
C ASN A 130 21.94 -2.50 12.77
N HIS A 131 20.72 -1.97 12.85
CA HIS A 131 20.09 -1.62 14.12
C HIS A 131 19.34 -2.80 14.74
N GLU A 132 19.72 -3.23 15.96
CA GLU A 132 19.17 -4.43 16.63
C GLU A 132 17.65 -4.37 16.87
N ARG A 133 17.09 -3.19 17.17
CA ARG A 133 15.63 -2.99 17.30
C ARG A 133 14.84 -3.19 16.00
N HIS A 134 15.48 -3.37 14.84
CA HIS A 134 14.75 -3.59 13.60
C HIS A 134 13.91 -4.88 13.68
N ILE A 135 12.67 -4.85 13.15
CA ILE A 135 11.73 -5.98 13.24
C ILE A 135 12.30 -7.28 12.66
N LEU A 136 13.19 -7.20 11.66
CA LEU A 136 13.87 -8.36 11.10
C LEU A 136 14.76 -9.11 12.12
N HIS A 137 15.26 -8.43 13.15
CA HIS A 137 16.00 -9.05 14.26
C HIS A 137 15.07 -9.45 15.39
N MET A 138 14.10 -8.59 15.69
CA MET A 138 13.26 -8.73 16.88
C MET A 138 12.11 -9.74 16.72
N ARG A 139 11.57 -9.90 15.50
CA ARG A 139 10.31 -10.63 15.23
C ARG A 139 10.34 -11.34 13.87
N GLN A 140 11.29 -12.26 13.66
CA GLN A 140 11.33 -13.04 12.41
C GLN A 140 10.08 -13.89 12.20
N GLU A 141 9.36 -14.23 13.27
CA GLU A 141 8.09 -14.92 13.20
C GLU A 141 6.96 -14.11 12.55
N TRP A 142 7.16 -12.80 12.35
CA TRP A 142 6.23 -11.96 11.59
C TRP A 142 6.44 -12.03 10.08
N LEU A 143 7.52 -12.65 9.60
CA LEU A 143 7.81 -12.74 8.17
C LEU A 143 6.79 -13.61 7.46
N ASP A 144 6.40 -13.17 6.26
CA ASP A 144 5.57 -13.96 5.37
C ASP A 144 6.42 -14.91 4.51
N THR A 145 5.80 -16.00 4.08
CA THR A 145 6.50 -17.06 3.33
C THR A 145 5.52 -17.79 2.42
N THR A 146 6.06 -18.50 1.44
CA THR A 146 5.31 -19.43 0.58
C THR A 146 5.36 -20.86 1.12
N GLN A 147 6.47 -21.34 1.67
CA GLN A 147 6.62 -22.74 2.13
C GLN A 147 7.68 -22.95 3.22
N GLU A 148 8.68 -22.07 3.29
CA GLU A 148 9.83 -22.23 4.18
C GLU A 148 9.52 -21.66 5.56
N TRP A 149 9.69 -22.48 6.61
CA TRP A 149 9.55 -22.05 8.00
C TRP A 149 10.57 -22.75 8.93
N PRO A 150 11.29 -22.00 9.79
CA PRO A 150 11.38 -20.54 9.79
C PRO A 150 11.94 -20.01 8.46
N VAL A 151 11.70 -18.73 8.16
CA VAL A 151 12.24 -18.12 6.93
C VAL A 151 13.76 -18.09 7.01
N ASP A 152 14.44 -18.68 6.03
CA ASP A 152 15.88 -18.54 5.86
C ASP A 152 16.19 -17.12 5.35
N VAL A 153 16.44 -16.21 6.29
CA VAL A 153 16.68 -14.80 5.98
C VAL A 153 17.88 -14.64 5.06
N GLU A 154 19.00 -15.30 5.32
CA GLU A 154 20.23 -15.15 4.53
C GLU A 154 20.00 -15.56 3.07
N LYS A 155 19.34 -16.70 2.85
CA LYS A 155 18.95 -17.15 1.51
C LYS A 155 18.04 -16.15 0.82
N GLN A 156 17.04 -15.59 1.52
CA GLN A 156 16.16 -14.58 0.94
C GLN A 156 16.91 -13.29 0.56
N LEU A 157 17.86 -12.84 1.39
CA LEU A 157 18.70 -11.68 1.07
C LEU A 157 19.58 -11.94 -0.16
N ASN A 158 20.10 -13.16 -0.31
CA ASN A 158 20.86 -13.56 -1.49
C ASN A 158 19.99 -13.59 -2.77
N MET A 159 18.71 -13.96 -2.67
CA MET A 159 17.79 -13.96 -3.82
C MET A 159 17.46 -12.56 -4.34
N VAL A 160 17.48 -11.53 -3.46
CA VAL A 160 17.38 -10.12 -3.89
C VAL A 160 18.54 -9.74 -4.83
N THR A 161 19.69 -10.42 -4.73
CA THR A 161 20.90 -10.09 -5.50
C THR A 161 20.95 -10.68 -6.91
N VAL A 162 20.48 -11.92 -7.07
CA VAL A 162 20.57 -12.68 -8.34
C VAL A 162 19.44 -12.27 -9.28
N ASN A 163 18.31 -11.90 -8.68
CA ASN A 163 17.07 -11.42 -9.26
C ASN A 163 17.20 -10.57 -10.54
N ASN A 164 17.45 -9.27 -10.37
CA ASN A 164 17.01 -8.15 -11.23
C ASN A 164 15.57 -8.26 -11.83
N ASN A 165 14.83 -9.32 -11.52
CA ASN A 165 13.56 -9.78 -12.08
C ASN A 165 12.49 -9.92 -10.98
N GLY A 166 12.54 -9.11 -9.92
CA GLY A 166 11.36 -8.90 -9.06
C GLY A 166 11.28 -9.66 -7.73
N SER A 167 12.41 -10.00 -7.08
CA SER A 167 12.35 -10.25 -5.64
C SER A 167 12.23 -8.91 -4.90
N GLU A 168 11.04 -8.60 -4.42
CA GLU A 168 10.69 -7.36 -3.72
C GLU A 168 11.23 -7.30 -2.28
N GLY A 169 11.93 -8.35 -1.84
CA GLY A 169 12.50 -8.49 -0.50
C GLY A 169 11.60 -9.27 0.46
N LEU A 170 11.82 -9.06 1.76
CA LEU A 170 11.10 -9.68 2.86
C LEU A 170 9.86 -8.86 3.23
N PHE A 171 8.75 -9.55 3.46
CA PHE A 171 7.47 -8.95 3.83
C PHE A 171 7.04 -9.40 5.22
N LEU A 172 6.35 -8.51 5.94
CA LEU A 172 5.54 -8.84 7.10
C LEU A 172 4.29 -9.59 6.63
N SER A 173 3.84 -10.58 7.41
CA SER A 173 2.62 -11.33 7.12
C SER A 173 1.38 -10.55 7.57
N PRO A 174 0.50 -10.12 6.65
CA PRO A 174 -0.71 -9.36 7.00
C PRO A 174 -1.64 -10.09 7.97
N ASN A 175 -1.59 -11.43 8.00
CA ASN A 175 -2.45 -12.26 8.83
C ASN A 175 -1.79 -12.70 10.16
N HIS A 176 -0.53 -12.34 10.40
CA HIS A 176 0.06 -12.52 11.73
C HIS A 176 -0.71 -11.62 12.73
N PRO A 177 -1.10 -12.13 13.92
CA PRO A 177 -1.97 -11.41 14.86
C PRO A 177 -1.47 -10.01 15.24
N ASP A 178 -0.15 -9.85 15.39
CA ASP A 178 0.43 -8.59 15.88
C ASP A 178 0.84 -7.59 14.79
N VAL A 179 0.93 -8.00 13.53
CA VAL A 179 1.52 -7.17 12.46
C VAL A 179 0.69 -5.94 12.15
N ASN A 180 -0.63 -6.10 11.94
CA ASN A 180 -1.49 -4.96 11.65
C ASN A 180 -1.58 -4.00 12.84
N GLY A 181 -1.64 -4.53 14.07
CA GLY A 181 -1.66 -3.71 15.28
C GLY A 181 -0.36 -2.89 15.46
N TYR A 182 0.79 -3.48 15.12
CA TYR A 182 2.06 -2.78 15.07
C TYR A 182 2.08 -1.66 14.01
N LEU A 183 1.63 -1.94 12.79
CA LEU A 183 1.59 -0.94 11.71
C LEU A 183 0.69 0.23 12.06
N ILE A 184 -0.45 0.00 12.72
CA ILE A 184 -1.32 1.07 13.22
C ILE A 184 -0.62 1.95 14.26
N LYS A 185 0.23 1.39 15.14
CA LYS A 185 1.01 2.20 16.10
C LYS A 185 2.03 3.09 15.38
N VAL A 186 2.73 2.55 14.37
CA VAL A 186 3.66 3.32 13.54
C VAL A 186 2.95 4.45 12.80
N PHE A 187 1.78 4.17 12.19
CA PHE A 187 1.01 5.20 11.50
C PHE A 187 0.48 6.25 12.48
N ARG A 188 0.02 5.83 13.65
CA ARG A 188 -0.47 6.75 14.69
C ARG A 188 0.62 7.71 15.13
N GLU A 189 1.82 7.22 15.43
CA GLU A 189 2.96 8.07 15.81
C GLU A 189 3.24 9.11 14.72
N LEU A 190 3.35 8.66 13.47
CA LEU A 190 3.66 9.52 12.34
C LEU A 190 2.62 10.64 12.15
N ILE A 191 1.33 10.31 12.09
CA ILE A 191 0.28 11.33 11.85
C ILE A 191 -0.02 12.20 13.08
N THR A 192 0.36 11.76 14.28
CA THR A 192 0.23 12.54 15.52
C THR A 192 1.35 13.56 15.63
N ASN A 193 2.58 13.15 15.30
CA ASN A 193 3.77 13.96 15.56
C ASN A 193 4.14 14.90 14.39
N TYR A 194 3.65 14.61 13.17
CA TYR A 194 4.01 15.37 11.98
C TYR A 194 2.78 15.94 11.27
N ASP A 195 2.89 17.22 10.91
CA ASP A 195 1.83 18.00 10.24
C ASP A 195 1.73 17.67 8.73
N ILE A 196 1.58 16.39 8.39
CA ILE A 196 1.51 15.92 6.99
C ILE A 196 0.13 16.17 6.38
N ASP A 197 0.07 16.37 5.07
CA ASP A 197 -1.19 16.53 4.33
C ASP A 197 -1.80 15.18 3.92
N GLY A 198 -1.00 14.13 3.87
CA GLY A 198 -1.49 12.80 3.51
C GLY A 198 -0.62 11.65 4.00
N LEU A 199 -1.23 10.47 4.13
CA LEU A 199 -0.58 9.19 4.36
C LEU A 199 -0.73 8.34 3.10
N HIS A 200 0.39 8.08 2.41
CA HIS A 200 0.43 7.33 1.16
C HIS A 200 0.93 5.90 1.40
N LEU A 201 0.04 4.92 1.21
CA LEU A 201 0.30 3.51 1.47
C LEU A 201 0.80 2.80 0.20
N ASP A 202 2.07 2.39 0.20
CA ASP A 202 2.62 1.50 -0.82
C ASP A 202 2.84 0.10 -0.25
N TYR A 203 2.87 -0.92 -1.10
CA TYR A 203 2.97 -2.31 -0.69
C TYR A 203 1.91 -2.73 0.36
N ILE A 204 0.72 -2.11 0.32
CA ILE A 204 -0.47 -2.53 1.07
C ILE A 204 -1.12 -3.76 0.39
N ARG A 205 -0.35 -4.85 0.35
CA ARG A 205 -0.65 -6.09 -0.36
C ARG A 205 0.28 -7.22 0.08
N TYR A 206 -0.04 -8.44 -0.33
CA TYR A 206 0.94 -9.53 -0.32
C TYR A 206 1.96 -9.37 -1.45
N GLN A 207 3.06 -10.09 -1.35
CA GLN A 207 4.09 -10.13 -2.38
C GLN A 207 3.58 -10.82 -3.65
N ASP A 208 2.92 -11.98 -3.53
CA ASP A 208 2.30 -12.70 -4.64
C ASP A 208 1.17 -13.64 -4.17
N ALA A 209 0.55 -14.37 -5.11
CA ALA A 209 -0.59 -15.27 -4.88
C ALA A 209 -0.26 -16.37 -3.86
N GLU A 210 0.95 -16.93 -3.93
CA GLU A 210 1.40 -18.09 -3.17
C GLU A 210 1.79 -17.77 -1.72
N TYR A 211 2.01 -16.49 -1.41
CA TYR A 211 2.38 -16.00 -0.07
C TYR A 211 1.22 -16.11 0.94
N GLY A 212 1.45 -15.73 2.19
CA GLY A 212 0.48 -15.83 3.29
C GLY A 212 0.60 -17.09 4.14
N ARG A 213 1.62 -17.94 3.91
CA ARG A 213 1.76 -19.25 4.56
C ARG A 213 2.54 -19.18 5.88
N ASN A 214 2.63 -18.00 6.49
CA ASN A 214 3.10 -17.84 7.87
C ASN A 214 2.31 -18.79 8.82
N PRO A 215 2.97 -19.58 9.69
CA PRO A 215 2.28 -20.56 10.54
C PRO A 215 1.24 -19.97 11.50
N TYR A 216 1.45 -18.75 11.99
CA TYR A 216 0.45 -18.07 12.84
C TYR A 216 -0.78 -17.69 12.02
N ALA A 217 -0.61 -17.25 10.77
CA ALA A 217 -1.72 -17.01 9.85
C ALA A 217 -2.50 -18.30 9.55
N ILE A 218 -1.80 -19.41 9.31
CA ILE A 218 -2.41 -20.74 9.08
C ILE A 218 -3.17 -21.20 10.33
N ALA A 219 -2.56 -21.11 11.51
CA ALA A 219 -3.18 -21.50 12.78
C ALA A 219 -4.44 -20.67 13.06
N ARG A 220 -4.39 -19.36 12.81
CA ARG A 220 -5.54 -18.47 12.90
C ARG A 220 -6.66 -18.87 11.94
N PHE A 221 -6.34 -19.14 10.68
CA PHE A 221 -7.34 -19.60 9.71
C PHE A 221 -7.97 -20.94 10.10
N LYS A 222 -7.18 -21.88 10.62
CA LYS A 222 -7.69 -23.15 11.16
C LYS A 222 -8.69 -22.92 12.28
N ASN A 223 -8.36 -22.03 13.22
CA ASN A 223 -9.23 -21.70 14.34
C ASN A 223 -10.52 -20.98 13.89
N GLU A 224 -10.44 -20.03 12.96
CA GLU A 224 -11.61 -19.25 12.51
C GLU A 224 -12.53 -20.03 11.57
N SER A 225 -11.97 -20.92 10.74
CA SER A 225 -12.71 -21.59 9.67
C SER A 225 -12.99 -23.07 9.91
N GLY A 226 -12.31 -23.71 10.87
CA GLY A 226 -12.30 -25.15 11.06
C GLY A 226 -11.57 -25.94 9.97
N ASN A 227 -10.89 -25.27 9.04
CA ASN A 227 -10.22 -25.91 7.89
C ASN A 227 -8.70 -25.78 7.94
N ASP A 228 -7.98 -26.85 7.59
CA ASP A 228 -6.54 -26.82 7.36
C ASP A 228 -6.24 -26.51 5.88
N PRO A 229 -5.57 -25.38 5.57
CA PRO A 229 -5.24 -25.02 4.20
C PRO A 229 -3.97 -25.71 3.70
N GLY A 230 -3.18 -26.35 4.59
CA GLY A 230 -1.94 -27.05 4.24
C GLY A 230 -2.12 -28.09 3.12
N PRO A 231 -3.08 -29.03 3.23
CA PRO A 231 -3.38 -29.98 2.17
C PRO A 231 -3.79 -29.32 0.84
N TRP A 232 -4.44 -28.14 0.88
CA TRP A 232 -4.88 -27.44 -0.32
C TRP A 232 -3.69 -26.85 -1.08
N PHE A 233 -2.68 -26.35 -0.37
CA PHE A 233 -1.46 -25.85 -0.98
C PHE A 233 -0.71 -26.96 -1.72
N LEU A 234 -0.56 -28.13 -1.08
CA LEU A 234 0.07 -29.30 -1.68
C LEU A 234 -0.73 -29.82 -2.89
N GLU A 235 -2.07 -29.83 -2.81
CA GLU A 235 -2.92 -30.21 -3.94
C GLU A 235 -2.76 -29.22 -5.09
N MET A 236 -2.72 -27.91 -4.82
CA MET A 236 -2.51 -26.87 -5.84
C MET A 236 -1.17 -27.01 -6.55
N GLU A 237 -0.10 -27.30 -5.81
CA GLU A 237 1.25 -27.44 -6.37
C GLU A 237 1.42 -28.70 -7.22
N ARG A 238 0.65 -29.76 -6.94
CA ARG A 238 0.72 -31.03 -7.67
C ARG A 238 -0.26 -31.12 -8.84
N SER A 239 -1.26 -30.26 -8.88
CA SER A 239 -2.35 -30.35 -9.86
C SER A 239 -2.07 -29.45 -11.07
N THR A 240 -2.20 -30.01 -12.27
CA THR A 240 -2.21 -29.20 -13.51
C THR A 240 -3.55 -28.51 -13.73
N ILE A 241 -4.64 -29.07 -13.18
CA ILE A 241 -6.00 -28.52 -13.22
C ILE A 241 -6.61 -28.63 -11.83
N ALA A 242 -7.02 -27.50 -11.25
CA ALA A 242 -7.64 -27.46 -9.93
C ALA A 242 -9.08 -28.01 -9.95
N SER A 243 -9.40 -28.93 -9.04
CA SER A 243 -10.76 -29.44 -8.86
C SER A 243 -11.72 -28.34 -8.38
N PRO A 244 -13.04 -28.41 -8.67
CA PRO A 244 -14.01 -27.44 -8.15
C PRO A 244 -13.97 -27.29 -6.62
N ARG A 245 -13.71 -28.40 -5.91
CA ARG A 245 -13.49 -28.41 -4.45
C ARG A 245 -12.27 -27.57 -4.07
N LEU A 246 -11.13 -27.81 -4.71
CA LEU A 246 -9.89 -27.07 -4.45
C LEU A 246 -10.05 -25.57 -4.74
N ILE A 247 -10.71 -25.21 -5.85
CA ILE A 247 -11.03 -23.83 -6.19
C ILE A 247 -11.87 -23.18 -5.08
N GLY A 248 -12.91 -23.87 -4.60
CA GLY A 248 -13.74 -23.39 -3.49
C GLY A 248 -12.95 -23.20 -2.19
N ASN A 249 -12.06 -24.13 -1.87
CA ASN A 249 -11.20 -24.07 -0.69
C ASN A 249 -10.20 -22.91 -0.77
N MET A 250 -9.50 -22.77 -1.90
CA MET A 250 -8.56 -21.67 -2.12
C MET A 250 -9.26 -20.32 -2.13
N LYS A 251 -10.51 -20.23 -2.60
CA LYS A 251 -11.31 -19.00 -2.48
C LYS A 251 -11.54 -18.60 -1.01
N ARG A 252 -11.76 -19.55 -0.10
CA ARG A 252 -11.89 -19.27 1.35
C ARG A 252 -10.58 -18.73 1.92
N TRP A 253 -9.46 -19.36 1.59
CA TRP A 253 -8.13 -18.90 1.99
C TRP A 253 -7.81 -17.50 1.43
N ASN A 254 -8.08 -17.27 0.15
CA ASN A 254 -7.82 -15.98 -0.50
C ASN A 254 -8.70 -14.86 0.08
N ASN A 255 -9.95 -15.15 0.45
CA ASN A 255 -10.80 -14.21 1.18
C ASN A 255 -10.22 -13.85 2.55
N PHE A 256 -9.66 -14.82 3.28
CA PHE A 256 -8.98 -14.57 4.56
C PHE A 256 -7.76 -13.65 4.38
N LYS A 257 -6.96 -13.86 3.33
CA LYS A 257 -5.86 -12.96 2.94
C LYS A 257 -6.35 -11.54 2.64
N ARG A 258 -7.36 -11.37 1.78
CA ARG A 258 -7.91 -10.05 1.43
C ARG A 258 -8.48 -9.30 2.64
N LYS A 259 -9.16 -10.03 3.52
CA LYS A 259 -9.75 -9.46 4.74
C LYS A 259 -8.68 -8.82 5.61
N ALA A 260 -7.50 -9.44 5.77
CA ALA A 260 -6.43 -8.90 6.58
C ALA A 260 -5.89 -7.55 6.07
N VAL A 261 -5.65 -7.44 4.77
CA VAL A 261 -5.21 -6.19 4.14
C VAL A 261 -6.30 -5.12 4.24
N THR A 262 -7.54 -5.49 3.95
CA THR A 262 -8.69 -4.57 4.03
C THR A 262 -8.96 -4.10 5.46
N SER A 263 -8.77 -4.95 6.47
CA SER A 263 -8.86 -4.56 7.87
C SER A 263 -7.84 -3.50 8.23
N LEU A 264 -6.56 -3.65 7.81
CA LEU A 264 -5.56 -2.61 8.06
C LEU A 264 -5.94 -1.28 7.41
N VAL A 265 -6.45 -1.31 6.17
CA VAL A 265 -6.93 -0.11 5.47
C VAL A 265 -8.09 0.57 6.21
N LYS A 266 -9.07 -0.22 6.65
CA LYS A 266 -10.20 0.26 7.45
C LYS A 266 -9.74 0.86 8.78
N ASP A 267 -8.85 0.17 9.49
CA ASP A 267 -8.34 0.62 10.79
C ASP A 267 -7.48 1.88 10.64
N THR A 268 -6.75 2.01 9.52
CA THR A 268 -5.99 3.23 9.17
C THR A 268 -6.94 4.40 8.92
N ARG A 269 -8.08 4.19 8.23
CA ARG A 269 -9.12 5.23 8.09
C ARG A 269 -9.70 5.63 9.44
N ALA A 270 -10.05 4.68 10.29
CA ALA A 270 -10.56 4.97 11.62
C ALA A 270 -9.57 5.82 12.44
N LEU A 271 -8.29 5.44 12.39
CA LEU A 271 -7.18 6.18 13.02
C LEU A 271 -7.06 7.62 12.48
N VAL A 272 -7.06 7.81 11.16
CA VAL A 272 -6.93 9.15 10.56
C VAL A 272 -8.13 10.02 10.91
N ASN A 273 -9.34 9.49 10.87
CA ASN A 273 -10.53 10.25 11.27
C ASN A 273 -10.49 10.68 12.75
N GLU A 274 -9.89 9.86 13.61
CA GLU A 274 -9.72 10.14 15.04
C GLU A 274 -8.65 11.23 15.29
N VAL A 275 -7.50 11.13 14.63
CA VAL A 275 -6.31 11.91 14.98
C VAL A 275 -6.14 13.14 14.08
N ARG A 276 -6.43 13.01 12.79
CA ARG A 276 -6.13 14.02 11.77
C ARG A 276 -7.09 13.91 10.57
N PRO A 277 -8.38 14.28 10.73
CA PRO A 277 -9.43 14.00 9.75
C PRO A 277 -9.21 14.64 8.37
N ASP A 278 -8.44 15.73 8.30
CA ASP A 278 -8.09 16.40 7.02
C ASP A 278 -6.91 15.73 6.29
N CYS A 279 -6.26 14.73 6.90
CA CYS A 279 -5.17 13.99 6.27
C CYS A 279 -5.71 13.03 5.21
N ILE A 280 -5.21 13.17 3.98
CA ILE A 280 -5.60 12.34 2.85
C ILE A 280 -5.00 10.94 2.99
N ILE A 281 -5.80 9.89 2.84
CA ILE A 281 -5.30 8.52 2.71
C ILE A 281 -5.28 8.13 1.25
N SER A 282 -4.09 7.80 0.77
CA SER A 282 -3.89 7.35 -0.60
C SER A 282 -3.14 6.02 -0.67
N ALA A 283 -3.26 5.29 -1.77
CA ALA A 283 -2.51 4.04 -1.95
C ALA A 283 -1.96 3.86 -3.37
N ALA A 284 -0.73 3.36 -3.47
CA ALA A 284 -0.17 2.85 -4.72
C ALA A 284 -0.71 1.43 -4.99
N VAL A 285 -1.33 1.23 -6.15
CA VAL A 285 -2.05 -0.02 -6.43
C VAL A 285 -1.70 -0.65 -7.78
N LYS A 286 -1.91 -1.97 -7.87
CA LYS A 286 -1.85 -2.67 -9.15
C LYS A 286 -3.04 -2.24 -10.02
N PRO A 287 -2.82 -1.80 -11.26
CA PRO A 287 -3.84 -1.11 -12.05
C PRO A 287 -4.98 -2.04 -12.51
N ASN A 288 -4.70 -3.32 -12.75
CA ASN A 288 -5.73 -4.28 -13.12
C ASN A 288 -6.46 -4.81 -11.87
N LEU A 289 -7.77 -4.56 -11.79
CA LEU A 289 -8.61 -4.95 -10.65
C LEU A 289 -8.55 -6.45 -10.31
N TYR A 290 -8.59 -7.31 -11.32
CA TYR A 290 -8.56 -8.75 -11.11
C TYR A 290 -7.22 -9.20 -10.55
N VAL A 291 -6.11 -8.73 -11.14
CA VAL A 291 -4.76 -9.03 -10.67
C VAL A 291 -4.53 -8.46 -9.26
N ALA A 292 -4.94 -7.22 -9.02
CA ALA A 292 -4.85 -6.60 -7.69
C ALA A 292 -5.55 -7.46 -6.64
N ARG A 293 -6.77 -7.92 -6.93
CA ARG A 293 -7.60 -8.69 -6.00
C ARG A 293 -7.16 -10.15 -5.81
N GLU A 294 -6.85 -10.86 -6.89
CA GLU A 294 -6.66 -12.32 -6.83
C GLU A 294 -5.18 -12.72 -6.68
N ARG A 295 -4.24 -11.88 -7.13
CA ARG A 295 -2.80 -12.14 -6.99
C ARG A 295 -2.19 -11.39 -5.81
N TYR A 296 -2.54 -10.12 -5.62
CA TYR A 296 -1.94 -9.26 -4.61
C TYR A 296 -2.84 -9.02 -3.39
N PHE A 297 -4.10 -9.48 -3.43
CA PHE A 297 -5.10 -9.34 -2.37
C PHE A 297 -5.37 -7.86 -1.99
N GLN A 298 -5.22 -6.98 -2.97
CA GLN A 298 -5.41 -5.53 -2.89
C GLN A 298 -6.78 -5.17 -3.48
N GLU A 299 -7.80 -5.02 -2.64
CA GLU A 299 -9.20 -4.73 -3.04
C GLU A 299 -9.47 -3.22 -3.13
N TRP A 300 -8.62 -2.50 -3.84
CA TRP A 300 -8.63 -1.03 -3.83
C TRP A 300 -9.94 -0.39 -4.33
N ASN A 301 -10.69 -1.07 -5.21
CA ASN A 301 -12.02 -0.61 -5.61
C ASN A 301 -13.04 -0.71 -4.47
N VAL A 302 -12.95 -1.74 -3.63
CA VAL A 302 -13.79 -1.90 -2.45
C VAL A 302 -13.42 -0.83 -1.42
N TRP A 303 -12.13 -0.53 -1.26
CA TRP A 303 -11.66 0.49 -0.33
C TRP A 303 -12.14 1.89 -0.70
N LEU A 304 -12.11 2.24 -1.99
CA LEU A 304 -12.71 3.48 -2.50
C LEU A 304 -14.22 3.52 -2.28
N ALA A 305 -14.94 2.47 -2.69
CA ALA A 305 -16.40 2.44 -2.57
C ALA A 305 -16.89 2.50 -1.10
N ALA A 306 -16.09 1.96 -0.17
CA ALA A 306 -16.38 1.99 1.26
C ALA A 306 -15.93 3.30 1.96
N GLY A 307 -15.29 4.23 1.25
CA GLY A 307 -14.77 5.47 1.81
C GLY A 307 -13.55 5.28 2.74
N TYR A 308 -12.82 4.17 2.58
CA TYR A 308 -11.60 3.95 3.36
C TYR A 308 -10.39 4.69 2.78
N MET A 309 -10.37 4.91 1.47
CA MET A 309 -9.33 5.62 0.73
C MET A 309 -9.91 6.87 0.09
N ASP A 310 -9.18 7.98 0.15
CA ASP A 310 -9.53 9.19 -0.59
C ASP A 310 -9.04 9.04 -2.04
N TRP A 311 -7.77 8.64 -2.20
CA TRP A 311 -7.14 8.50 -3.51
C TRP A 311 -6.60 7.10 -3.73
N ILE A 312 -6.74 6.62 -4.96
CA ILE A 312 -6.02 5.46 -5.45
C ILE A 312 -5.11 5.94 -6.57
N VAL A 313 -3.85 5.50 -6.54
CA VAL A 313 -2.84 5.84 -7.54
C VAL A 313 -2.38 4.57 -8.24
N PRO A 314 -3.06 4.17 -9.34
CA PRO A 314 -2.69 2.97 -10.08
C PRO A 314 -1.29 3.09 -10.69
N MET A 315 -0.44 2.11 -10.44
CA MET A 315 0.89 1.99 -11.03
C MET A 315 0.79 1.53 -12.49
N ASN A 316 0.30 2.42 -13.37
CA ASN A 316 0.10 2.14 -14.79
C ASN A 316 1.39 2.30 -15.59
N TYR A 317 2.42 1.55 -15.18
CA TYR A 317 3.72 1.55 -15.86
C TYR A 317 3.62 0.65 -17.09
N SER A 318 3.48 1.28 -18.25
CA SER A 318 3.62 0.59 -19.54
C SER A 318 4.79 1.20 -20.30
N PRO A 319 5.65 0.39 -20.93
CA PRO A 319 6.72 0.89 -21.78
C PRO A 319 6.21 1.64 -23.02
N LYS A 320 4.90 1.55 -23.35
CA LYS A 320 4.26 2.29 -24.45
C LYS A 320 2.82 2.71 -24.07
N MET A 321 2.44 3.95 -24.38
CA MET A 321 1.03 4.29 -24.57
C MET A 321 0.59 3.62 -25.87
N ARG A 322 -0.47 2.81 -25.86
CA ARG A 322 -1.04 2.34 -27.13
C ARG A 322 -1.67 3.58 -27.78
N GLU A 323 -1.15 3.96 -28.95
CA GLU A 323 -1.75 4.94 -29.84
C GLU A 323 -3.16 4.52 -30.27
#